data_AF-A0A0A7TUT8-F1
#
_entry.id   AF-A0A0A7TUT8-F1
#
_cell.length_a   1.000
_cell.length_b   1.000
_cell.length_c   1.000
_cell.angle_alpha   90.00
_cell.angle_beta   90.00
_cell.angle_gamma   90.00
#
_symmetry.space_group_name_H-M   'P 1'
#
loop_
_entity.id
_entity.type
_entity.pdbx_description
1 polymer ?
#
loop_
_entity_poly.entity_id
_entity_poly.type
_entity_poly.pdbx_seq_one_letter_code
_entity_poly.pdbx_strand_id
1 'polypeptide(L)'
;MLAAARSRLSATLVGGRGPLPSGDRASPFSSPTTPLTAARYCLLAALQRTMATSTFKYVILGGGNAAGYAARAFAADGGAAPGSVCMVSREEVLPYERPALSKAFLFADPPARLPGFHTSVGGGGDRQDAAWYESKGITVKLGADVTAVDVAAKKLTTASGDTVVATDALILATGCEAIKLARTPGADLKGIHTLREYADGLELYDGLKACAGKKVVVVGGGYIGMEVAAAANLMGCDVTMLFPEASVMPRLFTPEIAAHYEEAYKAKGVKLLNDGRLCEAFLDDGSGAVKGVMFCKEHVKAEIEGQLVVVGVGARPNVALVKDQGLKTAEGGLVVDGSMATSAPGVYAVGDIAAFPLL
;
A
#
# COMPACT_ATOMS: atom_id res chain seq x y z
N MET A 1 51.97 15.71 1.42
CA MET A 1 51.59 17.06 0.95
C MET A 1 50.10 17.21 1.21
N LEU A 2 49.52 17.94 2.17
CA LEU A 2 49.86 18.82 3.30
C LEU A 2 48.91 18.34 4.44
N ALA A 3 49.33 17.89 5.63
CA ALA A 3 49.49 18.65 6.89
C ALA A 3 48.54 19.87 7.05
N ALA A 4 47.86 20.16 8.15
CA ALA A 4 47.66 19.60 9.48
C ALA A 4 46.61 20.51 10.18
N ALA A 5 45.84 19.98 11.14
CA ALA A 5 45.47 20.70 12.37
C ALA A 5 44.75 19.75 13.35
N ARG A 6 45.45 19.40 14.44
CA ARG A 6 44.87 18.82 15.66
C ARG A 6 45.19 19.75 16.83
N SER A 7 44.19 19.91 17.70
CA SER A 7 44.28 19.80 19.17
C SER A 7 44.06 21.05 20.05
N ARG A 8 43.15 20.81 21.03
CA ARG A 8 43.15 21.15 22.47
C ARG A 8 42.73 22.55 22.95
N LEU A 9 41.73 22.55 23.83
CA LEU A 9 41.59 23.19 25.15
C LEU A 9 40.14 22.90 25.62
N SER A 10 39.74 22.68 26.87
CA SER A 10 40.38 22.37 28.16
C SER A 10 39.24 21.93 29.10
N ALA A 11 39.52 21.05 30.06
CA ALA A 11 38.60 20.66 31.13
C ALA A 11 39.13 21.17 32.47
N THR A 12 38.26 21.65 33.37
CA THR A 12 38.43 21.91 34.82
C THR A 12 37.09 22.52 35.32
N LEU A 13 36.50 22.33 36.51
CA LEU A 13 36.84 21.66 37.79
C LEU A 13 35.54 21.47 38.62
N VAL A 14 35.39 20.29 39.24
CA VAL A 14 34.93 19.91 40.61
C VAL A 14 34.14 20.89 41.53
N GLY A 15 33.11 20.33 42.21
CA GLY A 15 32.67 20.64 43.60
C GLY A 15 31.16 20.95 43.73
N GLY A 16 30.34 20.44 44.66
CA GLY A 16 30.51 19.64 45.88
C GLY A 16 29.12 19.21 46.45
N ARG A 17 29.14 18.34 47.48
CA ARG A 17 27.98 17.73 48.18
C ARG A 17 27.37 18.66 49.25
N GLY A 18 26.08 18.47 49.59
CA GLY A 18 25.47 18.95 50.85
C GLY A 18 23.94 18.75 50.92
N PRO A 19 23.29 18.58 52.09
CA PRO A 19 22.30 17.53 52.33
C PRO A 19 20.82 17.96 52.52
N LEU A 20 19.94 16.95 52.59
CA LEU A 20 18.52 16.94 53.02
C LEU A 20 18.32 17.49 54.45
N PRO A 21 17.05 17.78 54.83
CA PRO A 21 16.50 17.08 55.97
C PRO A 21 15.06 16.57 55.80
N SER A 22 14.79 15.54 56.60
CA SER A 22 13.56 14.77 56.83
C SER A 22 12.70 15.33 57.98
N GLY A 23 11.42 14.97 57.99
CA GLY A 23 10.49 14.99 59.12
C GLY A 23 9.10 14.56 58.62
N ASP A 24 8.69 13.29 58.64
CA ASP A 24 8.41 12.37 59.75
C ASP A 24 7.15 12.77 60.55
N ARG A 25 6.01 12.10 60.30
CA ARG A 25 5.27 11.25 61.28
C ARG A 25 3.81 10.90 60.89
N ALA A 26 3.53 9.61 61.09
CA ALA A 26 2.34 8.99 61.68
C ALA A 26 1.05 8.74 60.85
N SER A 27 0.80 7.45 60.61
CA SER A 27 -0.51 6.75 60.53
C SER A 27 -1.13 6.59 61.96
N PRO A 28 -2.28 5.90 62.25
CA PRO A 28 -3.09 4.95 61.44
C PRO A 28 -4.64 4.98 61.67
N PHE A 29 -5.34 3.97 61.09
CA PHE A 29 -6.75 3.51 61.29
C PHE A 29 -7.87 4.28 60.55
N SER A 30 -8.96 3.70 60.02
CA SER A 30 -9.36 2.35 59.55
C SER A 30 -10.78 2.48 58.98
N SER A 31 -11.00 2.14 57.69
CA SER A 31 -12.19 1.52 56.99
C SER A 31 -13.67 1.89 57.36
N PRO A 32 -14.69 1.49 56.56
CA PRO A 32 -15.14 2.10 55.31
C PRO A 32 -16.65 2.44 55.32
N THR A 33 -17.11 3.40 54.51
CA THR A 33 -18.52 3.50 54.11
C THR A 33 -18.64 4.04 52.68
N THR A 34 -19.17 3.22 51.78
CA THR A 34 -19.62 3.58 50.43
C THR A 34 -20.80 4.57 50.53
N PRO A 35 -20.97 5.50 49.57
CA PRO A 35 -21.71 5.15 48.35
C PRO A 35 -21.18 5.86 47.08
N LEU A 36 -21.10 5.15 45.95
CA LEU A 36 -20.89 5.76 44.63
C LEU A 36 -22.08 5.49 43.72
N THR A 37 -23.00 6.45 43.72
CA THR A 37 -24.06 6.71 42.75
C THR A 37 -23.51 7.30 41.44
N ALA A 38 -22.38 6.79 40.94
CA ALA A 38 -21.69 7.32 39.75
C ALA A 38 -21.63 6.35 38.57
N ALA A 39 -22.35 5.22 38.61
CA ALA A 39 -22.30 4.20 37.56
C ALA A 39 -23.42 4.31 36.50
N ARG A 40 -24.25 5.38 36.52
CA ARG A 40 -25.39 5.53 35.59
C ARG A 40 -25.25 6.61 34.52
N TYR A 41 -24.13 7.34 34.47
CA TYR A 41 -23.91 8.39 33.45
C TYR A 41 -22.88 8.06 32.37
N CYS A 42 -22.18 6.92 32.45
CA CYS A 42 -21.18 6.50 31.45
C CYS A 42 -21.67 5.40 30.48
N LEU A 43 -22.97 5.35 30.16
CA LEU A 43 -23.50 4.41 29.16
C LEU A 43 -24.45 5.04 28.14
N LEU A 44 -24.37 6.36 27.92
CA LEU A 44 -25.24 7.10 26.98
C LEU A 44 -24.48 8.15 26.17
N ALA A 45 -23.28 7.82 25.71
CA ALA A 45 -22.58 8.58 24.68
C ALA A 45 -21.88 7.67 23.66
N ALA A 46 -22.54 6.59 23.25
CA ALA A 46 -22.38 6.14 21.87
C ALA A 46 -23.04 7.24 21.03
N LEU A 47 -22.24 8.22 20.59
CA LEU A 47 -22.67 9.23 19.63
C LEU A 47 -23.34 8.50 18.48
N GLN A 48 -24.67 8.64 18.37
CA GLN A 48 -25.41 8.35 17.15
C GLN A 48 -24.89 9.33 16.09
N ARG A 49 -23.75 9.00 15.46
CA ARG A 49 -23.25 9.72 14.31
C ARG A 49 -24.33 9.62 13.25
N THR A 50 -24.94 10.75 12.92
CA THR A 50 -25.95 10.83 11.87
C THR A 50 -25.26 10.50 10.56
N MET A 51 -25.73 9.48 9.84
CA MET A 51 -25.21 9.15 8.51
C MET A 51 -25.35 10.37 7.61
N ALA A 52 -24.24 10.84 7.05
CA ALA A 52 -24.25 12.01 6.19
C ALA A 52 -24.47 11.58 4.73
N THR A 53 -25.34 12.30 4.03
CA THR A 53 -25.50 12.19 2.57
C THR A 53 -24.91 13.42 1.92
N SER A 54 -24.06 13.23 0.92
CA SER A 54 -23.48 14.31 0.12
C SER A 54 -23.67 14.05 -1.37
N THR A 55 -23.89 15.11 -2.13
CA THR A 55 -24.17 15.04 -3.57
C THR A 55 -23.17 15.90 -4.32
N PHE A 56 -22.61 15.36 -5.39
CA PHE A 56 -21.66 16.03 -6.27
C PHE A 56 -22.04 15.79 -7.73
N LYS A 57 -21.56 16.64 -8.63
CA LYS A 57 -21.79 16.43 -10.07
C LYS A 57 -21.02 15.20 -10.56
N TYR A 58 -19.76 15.11 -10.13
CA TYR A 58 -18.84 14.04 -10.48
C TYR A 58 -18.28 13.40 -9.21
N VAL A 59 -18.30 12.06 -9.17
CA VAL A 59 -17.69 11.29 -8.08
C VAL A 59 -16.66 10.34 -8.65
N ILE A 60 -15.44 10.37 -8.11
CA ILE A 60 -14.36 9.42 -8.41
C ILE A 60 -14.27 8.44 -7.23
N LEU A 61 -14.52 7.16 -7.50
CA LEU A 61 -14.32 6.09 -6.52
C LEU A 61 -12.91 5.49 -6.69
N GLY A 62 -12.05 5.73 -5.71
CA GLY A 62 -10.63 5.37 -5.72
C GLY A 62 -9.75 6.61 -5.56
N GLY A 63 -8.57 6.42 -4.95
CA GLY A 63 -7.58 7.48 -4.71
C GLY A 63 -6.18 7.15 -5.23
N GLY A 64 -6.06 6.28 -6.23
CA GLY A 64 -4.77 5.92 -6.85
C GLY A 64 -4.36 6.84 -8.00
N ASN A 65 -3.32 6.44 -8.75
CA ASN A 65 -2.82 7.15 -9.95
C ASN A 65 -3.97 7.63 -10.86
N ALA A 66 -4.84 6.73 -11.33
CA ALA A 66 -5.92 7.09 -12.25
C ALA A 66 -6.86 8.16 -11.68
N ALA A 67 -7.16 8.12 -10.38
CA ALA A 67 -8.00 9.10 -9.71
C ALA A 67 -7.32 10.48 -9.62
N GLY A 68 -6.04 10.53 -9.27
CA GLY A 68 -5.27 11.79 -9.24
C GLY A 68 -5.14 12.43 -10.63
N TYR A 69 -4.92 11.63 -11.68
CA TYR A 69 -4.88 12.14 -13.04
C TYR A 69 -6.27 12.54 -13.57
N ALA A 70 -7.34 11.84 -13.17
CA ALA A 70 -8.71 12.26 -13.46
C ALA A 70 -9.06 13.60 -12.78
N ALA A 71 -8.66 13.78 -11.51
CA ALA A 71 -8.82 15.04 -10.80
C ALA A 71 -8.08 16.19 -11.50
N ARG A 72 -6.85 15.95 -11.97
CA ARG A 72 -6.10 16.92 -12.80
C ARG A 72 -6.83 17.28 -14.08
N ALA A 73 -7.41 16.30 -14.78
CA ALA A 73 -8.18 16.56 -16.00
C ALA A 73 -9.42 17.42 -15.72
N PHE A 74 -10.13 17.16 -14.62
CA PHE A 74 -11.25 18.02 -14.19
C PHE A 74 -10.81 19.42 -13.75
N ALA A 75 -9.64 19.55 -13.16
CA ALA A 75 -9.06 20.83 -12.72
C ALA A 75 -8.49 21.68 -13.87
N ALA A 76 -8.37 21.14 -15.08
CA ALA A 76 -7.93 21.89 -16.25
C ALA A 76 -8.99 22.91 -16.67
N ASP A 77 -8.57 23.95 -17.39
CA ASP A 77 -9.48 25.01 -17.84
C ASP A 77 -10.63 24.42 -18.68
N GLY A 78 -11.86 24.67 -18.24
CA GLY A 78 -13.07 24.10 -18.85
C GLY A 78 -13.41 22.66 -18.44
N GLY A 79 -12.66 22.03 -17.53
CA GLY A 79 -12.87 20.66 -17.07
C GLY A 79 -14.08 20.49 -16.14
N ALA A 80 -14.10 21.17 -15.01
CA ALA A 80 -15.22 21.16 -14.06
C ALA A 80 -15.29 22.45 -13.24
N ALA A 81 -16.49 22.82 -12.80
CA ALA A 81 -16.67 23.93 -11.88
C ALA A 81 -16.12 23.57 -10.49
N PRO A 82 -15.45 24.50 -9.77
CA PRO A 82 -15.03 24.28 -8.38
C PRO A 82 -16.19 23.80 -7.50
N GLY A 83 -15.92 22.83 -6.63
CA GLY A 83 -16.91 22.21 -5.73
C GLY A 83 -17.75 21.10 -6.37
N SER A 84 -17.64 20.85 -7.67
CA SER A 84 -18.48 19.86 -8.36
C SER A 84 -17.93 18.43 -8.36
N VAL A 85 -16.68 18.23 -7.94
CA VAL A 85 -15.97 16.94 -7.95
C VAL A 85 -15.68 16.46 -6.53
N CYS A 86 -15.98 15.19 -6.27
CA CYS A 86 -15.59 14.49 -5.05
C CYS A 86 -14.82 13.21 -5.38
N MET A 87 -13.68 13.03 -4.74
CA MET A 87 -12.91 11.78 -4.76
C MET A 87 -13.10 11.06 -3.42
N VAL A 88 -13.36 9.75 -3.46
CA VAL A 88 -13.50 8.90 -2.28
C VAL A 88 -12.42 7.83 -2.31
N SER A 89 -11.54 7.81 -1.32
CA SER A 89 -10.39 6.91 -1.22
C SER A 89 -10.42 6.14 0.09
N ARG A 90 -10.08 4.84 0.03
CA ARG A 90 -9.84 4.03 1.22
C ARG A 90 -8.51 4.35 1.89
N GLU A 91 -7.50 4.77 1.12
CA GLU A 91 -6.17 5.12 1.67
C GLU A 91 -6.28 6.45 2.44
N GLU A 92 -5.49 6.61 3.50
CA GLU A 92 -5.43 7.83 4.33
C GLU A 92 -4.55 8.94 3.71
N VAL A 93 -4.05 8.72 2.50
CA VAL A 93 -3.16 9.64 1.78
C VAL A 93 -3.74 10.06 0.44
N LEU A 94 -3.39 11.27 0.00
CA LEU A 94 -3.76 11.77 -1.33
C LEU A 94 -3.13 10.92 -2.45
N PRO A 95 -3.69 10.94 -3.67
CA PRO A 95 -3.14 10.21 -4.81
C PRO A 95 -1.64 10.42 -5.01
N TYR A 96 -0.93 9.32 -5.28
CA TYR A 96 0.52 9.31 -5.39
C TYR A 96 0.98 8.42 -6.53
N GLU A 97 2.20 8.62 -7.00
CA GLU A 97 2.82 7.82 -8.04
C GLU A 97 3.20 6.44 -7.49
N ARG A 98 2.25 5.49 -7.56
CA ARG A 98 2.39 4.12 -7.04
C ARG A 98 3.67 3.40 -7.49
N PRO A 99 4.20 3.58 -8.72
CA PRO A 99 5.46 2.95 -9.13
C PRO A 99 6.68 3.30 -8.27
N ALA A 100 6.63 4.36 -7.45
CA ALA A 100 7.69 4.70 -6.52
C ALA A 100 7.84 3.66 -5.38
N LEU A 101 6.76 2.99 -5.00
CA LEU A 101 6.69 2.10 -3.82
C LEU A 101 7.65 0.92 -3.86
N SER A 102 7.98 0.40 -5.05
CA SER A 102 8.94 -0.70 -5.26
C SER A 102 10.35 -0.22 -5.62
N LYS A 103 10.57 1.10 -5.68
CA LYS A 103 11.81 1.73 -6.16
C LYS A 103 12.46 2.57 -5.06
N ALA A 104 12.60 3.88 -5.30
CA ALA A 104 13.23 4.83 -4.38
C ALA A 104 12.55 4.87 -3.01
N PHE A 105 11.30 4.41 -2.89
CA PHE A 105 10.64 4.26 -1.60
C PHE A 105 11.33 3.24 -0.68
N LEU A 106 11.86 2.14 -1.24
CA LEU A 106 12.47 1.06 -0.48
C LEU A 106 13.96 1.29 -0.21
N PHE A 107 14.74 1.69 -1.21
CA PHE A 107 16.20 1.63 -1.11
C PHE A 107 16.94 2.97 -1.20
N ALA A 108 16.28 4.08 -1.56
CA ALA A 108 16.99 5.37 -1.67
C ALA A 108 17.39 5.89 -0.28
N ASP A 109 18.40 6.78 -0.25
CA ASP A 109 18.88 7.44 0.96
C ASP A 109 18.93 8.97 0.78
N PRO A 110 18.04 9.74 1.46
CA PRO A 110 16.89 9.26 2.22
C PRO A 110 15.84 8.61 1.30
N PRO A 111 15.00 7.69 1.83
CA PRO A 111 14.01 7.01 1.01
C PRO A 111 12.90 7.97 0.58
N ALA A 112 12.33 7.76 -0.61
CA ALA A 112 11.23 8.59 -1.11
C ALA A 112 10.01 8.49 -0.17
N ARG A 113 9.46 9.63 0.24
CA ARG A 113 8.28 9.71 1.12
C ARG A 113 7.29 10.75 0.60
N LEU A 114 6.02 10.59 0.97
CA LEU A 114 5.02 11.62 0.75
C LEU A 114 5.36 12.85 1.62
N PRO A 115 5.12 14.07 1.13
CA PRO A 115 4.35 14.41 -0.08
C PRO A 115 5.18 14.40 -1.39
N GLY A 116 6.44 13.94 -1.36
CA GLY A 116 7.41 14.10 -2.45
C GLY A 116 6.99 13.57 -3.83
N PHE A 117 6.18 12.50 -3.84
CA PHE A 117 5.72 11.82 -5.05
C PHE A 117 4.19 11.71 -5.17
N HIS A 118 3.44 12.67 -4.59
CA HIS A 118 2.03 12.82 -4.96
C HIS A 118 1.90 13.01 -6.48
N THR A 119 0.83 12.47 -7.08
CA THR A 119 0.57 12.73 -8.51
C THR A 119 0.53 14.24 -8.74
N SER A 120 0.96 14.79 -9.86
CA SER A 120 1.33 14.12 -11.12
C SER A 120 2.81 14.27 -11.47
N VAL A 121 3.67 14.34 -10.44
CA VAL A 121 5.11 14.58 -10.65
C VAL A 121 5.78 13.50 -11.51
N GLY A 122 5.27 12.26 -11.50
CA GLY A 122 5.78 11.18 -12.32
C GLY A 122 5.49 11.36 -13.82
N GLY A 123 4.45 12.11 -14.16
CA GLY A 123 4.09 12.52 -15.52
C GLY A 123 4.54 13.94 -15.87
N GLY A 124 5.44 14.54 -15.08
CA GLY A 124 5.97 15.89 -15.30
C GLY A 124 4.99 17.04 -15.03
N GLY A 125 3.88 16.76 -14.34
CA GLY A 125 2.94 17.81 -13.90
C GLY A 125 3.22 18.30 -12.48
N ASP A 126 2.41 19.27 -12.05
CA ASP A 126 2.46 19.75 -10.68
C ASP A 126 2.14 18.65 -9.65
N ARG A 127 2.69 18.83 -8.45
CA ARG A 127 2.35 18.03 -7.29
C ARG A 127 0.95 18.41 -6.79
N GLN A 128 0.06 17.44 -6.74
CA GLN A 128 -1.31 17.57 -6.22
C GLN A 128 -1.30 17.26 -4.72
N ASP A 129 -0.78 18.19 -3.91
CA ASP A 129 -0.90 18.12 -2.46
C ASP A 129 -2.25 18.68 -1.98
N ALA A 130 -2.45 18.79 -0.66
CA ALA A 130 -3.71 19.25 -0.09
C ALA A 130 -4.10 20.66 -0.57
N ALA A 131 -3.12 21.57 -0.65
CA ALA A 131 -3.35 22.94 -1.12
C ALA A 131 -3.76 22.97 -2.59
N TRP A 132 -3.19 22.08 -3.41
CA TRP A 132 -3.62 21.93 -4.81
C TRP A 132 -5.10 21.54 -4.91
N TYR A 133 -5.54 20.48 -4.22
CA TYR A 133 -6.95 20.04 -4.28
C TYR A 133 -7.93 21.12 -3.77
N GLU A 134 -7.57 21.80 -2.68
CA GLU A 134 -8.34 22.92 -2.13
C GLU A 134 -8.47 24.07 -3.15
N SER A 135 -7.36 24.49 -3.77
CA SER A 135 -7.36 25.56 -4.77
C SER A 135 -8.19 25.24 -6.02
N LYS A 136 -8.38 23.95 -6.33
CA LYS A 136 -9.22 23.47 -7.44
C LYS A 136 -10.67 23.21 -7.03
N GLY A 137 -11.00 23.34 -5.75
CA GLY A 137 -12.33 23.03 -5.23
C GLY A 137 -12.70 21.56 -5.40
N ILE A 138 -11.73 20.64 -5.30
CA ILE A 138 -11.97 19.20 -5.39
C ILE A 138 -12.03 18.66 -3.96
N THR A 139 -13.17 18.07 -3.59
CA THR A 139 -13.30 17.40 -2.30
C THR A 139 -12.62 16.05 -2.35
N VAL A 140 -11.74 15.74 -1.39
CA VAL A 140 -11.13 14.41 -1.26
C VAL A 140 -11.48 13.82 0.11
N LYS A 141 -12.23 12.71 0.11
CA LYS A 141 -12.59 11.94 1.30
C LYS A 141 -11.60 10.78 1.45
N LEU A 142 -10.59 10.95 2.29
CA LEU A 142 -9.59 9.94 2.64
C LEU A 142 -10.09 9.02 3.77
N GLY A 143 -9.51 7.82 3.88
CA GLY A 143 -9.88 6.84 4.91
C GLY A 143 -11.35 6.39 4.84
N ALA A 144 -11.99 6.60 3.69
CA ALA A 144 -13.40 6.33 3.45
C ALA A 144 -13.56 5.02 2.68
N ASP A 145 -13.59 3.91 3.40
CA ASP A 145 -13.80 2.59 2.80
C ASP A 145 -15.24 2.47 2.28
N VAL A 146 -15.39 2.12 1.00
CA VAL A 146 -16.70 1.99 0.33
C VAL A 146 -17.09 0.53 0.29
N THR A 147 -18.19 0.19 0.96
CA THR A 147 -18.65 -1.19 1.14
C THR A 147 -19.80 -1.56 0.21
N ALA A 148 -20.48 -0.57 -0.37
CA ALA A 148 -21.49 -0.79 -1.39
C ALA A 148 -21.50 0.34 -2.43
N VAL A 149 -21.83 -0.04 -3.66
CA VAL A 149 -22.09 0.88 -4.76
C VAL A 149 -23.46 0.53 -5.33
N ASP A 150 -24.28 1.53 -5.63
CA ASP A 150 -25.48 1.38 -6.44
C ASP A 150 -25.19 2.05 -7.78
N VAL A 151 -24.94 1.24 -8.81
CA VAL A 151 -24.50 1.70 -10.13
C VAL A 151 -25.59 2.54 -10.80
N ALA A 152 -26.86 2.12 -10.69
CA ALA A 152 -27.99 2.82 -11.30
C ALA A 152 -28.23 4.19 -10.64
N ALA A 153 -28.13 4.26 -9.31
CA ALA A 153 -28.27 5.51 -8.56
C ALA A 153 -26.97 6.33 -8.49
N LYS A 154 -25.85 5.83 -9.03
CA LYS A 154 -24.51 6.43 -8.91
C LYS A 154 -24.16 6.81 -7.47
N LYS A 155 -24.48 5.92 -6.53
CA LYS A 155 -24.37 6.15 -5.08
C LYS A 155 -23.36 5.22 -4.45
N LEU A 156 -22.48 5.78 -3.64
CA LEU A 156 -21.51 5.09 -2.81
C LEU A 156 -22.02 5.04 -1.37
N THR A 157 -21.83 3.92 -0.68
CA THR A 157 -22.02 3.79 0.76
C THR A 157 -20.72 3.37 1.40
N THR A 158 -20.29 4.15 2.39
CA THR A 158 -19.05 3.89 3.14
C THR A 158 -19.29 2.96 4.34
N ALA A 159 -18.22 2.38 4.89
CA ALA A 159 -18.27 1.56 6.10
C ALA A 159 -18.81 2.33 7.32
N SER A 160 -18.66 3.67 7.37
CA SER A 160 -19.26 4.52 8.41
C SER A 160 -20.77 4.77 8.21
N GLY A 161 -21.35 4.29 7.11
CA GLY A 161 -22.74 4.52 6.73
C GLY A 161 -22.98 5.83 5.97
N ASP A 162 -21.94 6.66 5.79
CA ASP A 162 -22.07 7.90 5.00
C ASP A 162 -22.26 7.55 3.51
N THR A 163 -23.06 8.35 2.80
CA THR A 163 -23.34 8.17 1.38
C THR A 163 -22.87 9.35 0.52
N VAL A 164 -22.42 9.03 -0.69
CA VAL A 164 -21.98 10.01 -1.70
C VAL A 164 -22.66 9.70 -3.02
N VAL A 165 -23.40 10.66 -3.58
CA VAL A 165 -24.18 10.49 -4.83
C VAL A 165 -23.59 11.37 -5.93
N ALA A 166 -23.40 10.80 -7.12
CA ALA A 166 -23.08 11.56 -8.32
C ALA A 166 -24.34 11.89 -9.12
N THR A 167 -24.57 13.16 -9.47
CA THR A 167 -25.72 13.53 -10.32
C THR A 167 -25.44 13.24 -11.79
N ASP A 168 -24.19 13.41 -12.25
CA ASP A 168 -23.85 13.31 -13.66
C ASP A 168 -22.99 12.08 -13.92
N ALA A 169 -21.77 11.99 -13.36
CA ALA A 169 -20.88 10.87 -13.63
C ALA A 169 -20.26 10.24 -12.37
N LEU A 170 -20.28 8.91 -12.33
CA LEU A 170 -19.50 8.10 -11.40
C LEU A 170 -18.31 7.49 -12.15
N ILE A 171 -17.10 7.83 -11.74
CA ILE A 171 -15.84 7.31 -12.28
C ILE A 171 -15.29 6.25 -11.33
N LEU A 172 -15.29 5.00 -11.78
CA LEU A 172 -14.72 3.86 -11.05
C LEU A 172 -13.21 3.79 -11.34
N ALA A 173 -12.40 3.96 -10.30
CA ALA A 173 -10.94 4.00 -10.36
C ALA A 173 -10.31 3.19 -9.20
N THR A 174 -10.92 2.05 -8.85
CA THR A 174 -10.58 1.22 -7.67
C THR A 174 -9.31 0.39 -7.84
N GLY A 175 -8.72 0.38 -9.05
CA GLY A 175 -7.47 -0.33 -9.36
C GLY A 175 -7.54 -1.84 -9.08
N CYS A 176 -6.37 -2.45 -8.85
CA CYS A 176 -6.24 -3.83 -8.41
C CYS A 176 -5.87 -4.01 -6.92
N GLU A 177 -6.12 -5.21 -6.41
CA GLU A 177 -5.51 -5.79 -5.21
C GLU A 177 -4.33 -6.71 -5.58
N ALA A 178 -3.31 -6.82 -4.72
CA ALA A 178 -2.27 -7.83 -4.88
C ALA A 178 -2.83 -9.23 -4.61
N ILE A 179 -2.49 -10.22 -5.45
CA ILE A 179 -2.90 -11.60 -5.22
C ILE A 179 -2.11 -12.16 -4.04
N LYS A 180 -2.83 -12.52 -2.98
CA LYS A 180 -2.27 -13.23 -1.81
C LYS A 180 -2.27 -14.73 -2.04
N LEU A 181 -1.30 -15.42 -1.45
CA LEU A 181 -1.26 -16.89 -1.37
C LEU A 181 -2.09 -17.41 -0.18
N ALA A 182 -3.30 -16.89 0.02
CA ALA A 182 -4.09 -17.10 1.23
C ALA A 182 -4.53 -18.56 1.50
N ARG A 183 -4.45 -19.44 0.49
CA ARG A 183 -4.75 -20.87 0.62
C ARG A 183 -3.49 -21.73 0.84
N THR A 184 -2.32 -21.12 0.77
CA THR A 184 -1.04 -21.80 1.04
C THR A 184 -0.88 -21.96 2.56
N PRO A 185 -0.59 -23.16 3.07
CA PRO A 185 -0.31 -23.37 4.48
C PRO A 185 0.70 -22.36 5.04
N GLY A 186 0.40 -21.77 6.20
CA GLY A 186 1.24 -20.75 6.85
C GLY A 186 1.12 -19.33 6.28
N ALA A 187 0.15 -19.05 5.39
CA ALA A 187 -0.01 -17.72 4.79
C ALA A 187 -0.37 -16.59 5.76
N ASP A 188 -0.71 -16.92 7.01
CA ASP A 188 -1.02 -16.00 8.11
C ASP A 188 0.19 -15.72 9.03
N LEU A 189 1.34 -16.36 8.79
CA LEU A 189 2.57 -16.10 9.55
C LEU A 189 3.03 -14.64 9.39
N LYS A 190 3.61 -14.08 10.45
CA LYS A 190 4.24 -12.75 10.42
C LYS A 190 5.47 -12.76 9.52
N GLY A 191 5.77 -11.62 8.90
CA GLY A 191 6.91 -11.45 7.99
C GLY A 191 6.63 -11.86 6.54
N ILE A 192 5.38 -12.18 6.20
CA ILE A 192 4.92 -12.35 4.83
C ILE A 192 4.26 -11.04 4.37
N HIS A 193 4.82 -10.42 3.33
CA HIS A 193 4.39 -9.13 2.82
C HIS A 193 3.89 -9.24 1.38
N THR A 194 2.94 -8.38 1.03
CA THR A 194 2.68 -7.95 -0.35
C THR A 194 3.09 -6.50 -0.50
N LEU A 195 3.14 -5.97 -1.72
CA LEU A 195 3.41 -4.56 -1.98
C LEU A 195 2.38 -4.02 -2.98
N ARG A 196 1.41 -3.24 -2.50
CA ARG A 196 0.42 -2.57 -3.35
C ARG A 196 0.21 -1.12 -2.97
N GLU A 197 -0.03 -0.85 -1.69
CA GLU A 197 -0.42 0.46 -1.15
C GLU A 197 0.68 1.11 -0.32
N TYR A 198 0.46 2.37 0.07
CA TYR A 198 1.45 3.16 0.81
C TYR A 198 1.82 2.50 2.15
N ALA A 199 0.82 1.97 2.86
CA ALA A 199 1.01 1.23 4.11
C ALA A 199 1.87 -0.03 3.90
N ASP A 200 1.57 -0.84 2.87
CA ASP A 200 2.40 -2.00 2.51
C ASP A 200 3.86 -1.61 2.27
N GLY A 201 4.07 -0.47 1.60
CA GLY A 201 5.41 0.07 1.35
C GLY A 201 6.17 0.38 2.64
N LEU A 202 5.51 1.05 3.60
CA LEU A 202 6.11 1.36 4.92
C LEU A 202 6.48 0.08 5.68
N GLU A 203 5.54 -0.86 5.77
CA GLU A 203 5.75 -2.14 6.44
C GLU A 203 6.90 -2.94 5.80
N LEU A 204 6.93 -3.01 4.47
CA LEU A 204 7.97 -3.71 3.74
C LEU A 204 9.34 -3.01 3.91
N TYR A 205 9.39 -1.68 3.87
CA TYR A 205 10.62 -0.94 4.11
C TYR A 205 11.22 -1.25 5.48
N ASP A 206 10.41 -1.20 6.55
CA ASP A 206 10.86 -1.49 7.90
C ASP A 206 11.28 -2.96 8.05
N GLY A 207 10.51 -3.88 7.46
CA GLY A 207 10.83 -5.31 7.42
C GLY A 207 12.16 -5.62 6.73
N LEU A 208 12.39 -5.04 5.55
CA LEU A 208 13.65 -5.20 4.81
C LEU A 208 14.83 -4.59 5.57
N LYS A 209 14.65 -3.41 6.17
CA LYS A 209 15.69 -2.77 6.98
C LYS A 209 16.08 -3.63 8.18
N ALA A 210 15.13 -4.27 8.85
CA ALA A 210 15.37 -5.21 9.94
C ALA A 210 16.02 -6.55 9.49
N CYS A 211 16.00 -6.82 8.19
CA CYS A 211 16.57 -8.00 7.55
C CYS A 211 17.91 -7.74 6.83
N ALA A 212 18.54 -6.58 7.00
CA ALA A 212 19.89 -6.35 6.49
C ALA A 212 20.86 -7.44 7.00
N GLY A 213 21.59 -8.08 6.09
CA GLY A 213 22.47 -9.23 6.37
C GLY A 213 21.75 -10.58 6.58
N LYS A 214 20.42 -10.63 6.43
CA LYS A 214 19.59 -11.84 6.59
C LYS A 214 18.99 -12.31 5.26
N LYS A 215 18.39 -13.50 5.27
CA LYS A 215 17.79 -14.11 4.07
C LYS A 215 16.37 -13.60 3.84
N VAL A 216 16.08 -13.20 2.61
CA VAL A 216 14.76 -12.77 2.15
C VAL A 216 14.35 -13.59 0.93
N VAL A 217 13.11 -14.07 0.93
CA VAL A 217 12.54 -14.79 -0.22
C VAL A 217 11.55 -13.89 -0.94
N VAL A 218 11.67 -13.77 -2.26
CA VAL A 218 10.69 -13.10 -3.11
C VAL A 218 9.98 -14.15 -3.96
N VAL A 219 8.68 -14.31 -3.79
CA VAL A 219 7.85 -15.25 -4.54
C VAL A 219 7.19 -14.52 -5.71
N GLY A 220 7.62 -14.85 -6.93
CA GLY A 220 7.14 -14.26 -8.19
C GLY A 220 8.26 -13.63 -9.02
N GLY A 221 8.27 -13.94 -10.33
CA GLY A 221 9.27 -13.46 -11.30
C GLY A 221 8.80 -12.31 -12.20
N GLY A 222 7.69 -11.64 -11.85
CA GLY A 222 7.20 -10.46 -12.57
C GLY A 222 7.93 -9.17 -12.15
N TYR A 223 7.49 -8.03 -12.68
CA TYR A 223 8.17 -6.75 -12.44
C TYR A 223 8.22 -6.36 -10.97
N ILE A 224 7.15 -6.60 -10.19
CA ILE A 224 7.18 -6.36 -8.73
C ILE A 224 8.21 -7.25 -8.04
N GLY A 225 8.24 -8.55 -8.37
CA GLY A 225 9.20 -9.47 -7.77
C GLY A 225 10.64 -9.07 -8.06
N MET A 226 10.92 -8.74 -9.32
CA MET A 226 12.22 -8.23 -9.75
C MET A 226 12.60 -6.94 -9.00
N GLU A 227 11.75 -5.90 -9.04
CA GLU A 227 12.05 -4.61 -8.41
C GLU A 227 12.27 -4.73 -6.90
N VAL A 228 11.44 -5.51 -6.19
CA VAL A 228 11.61 -5.73 -4.75
C VAL A 228 12.86 -6.57 -4.45
N ALA A 229 13.18 -7.57 -5.26
CA ALA A 229 14.41 -8.36 -5.09
C ALA A 229 15.65 -7.47 -5.23
N ALA A 230 15.66 -6.57 -6.21
CA ALA A 230 16.73 -5.59 -6.37
C ALA A 230 16.80 -4.60 -5.19
N ALA A 231 15.66 -4.07 -4.74
CA ALA A 231 15.60 -3.18 -3.59
C ALA A 231 16.11 -3.84 -2.30
N ALA A 232 15.67 -5.07 -2.00
CA ALA A 232 16.13 -5.83 -0.85
C ALA A 232 17.64 -6.12 -0.92
N ASN A 233 18.18 -6.44 -2.11
CA ASN A 233 19.61 -6.62 -2.30
C ASN A 233 20.40 -5.32 -2.07
N LEU A 234 19.91 -4.17 -2.56
CA LEU A 234 20.49 -2.85 -2.30
C LEU A 234 20.45 -2.47 -0.81
N MET A 235 19.46 -2.97 -0.07
CA MET A 235 19.35 -2.81 1.39
C MET A 235 20.21 -3.82 2.18
N GLY A 236 21.00 -4.66 1.49
CA GLY A 236 21.95 -5.59 2.11
C GLY A 236 21.39 -6.95 2.51
N CYS A 237 20.22 -7.35 1.99
CA CYS A 237 19.64 -8.69 2.23
C CYS A 237 20.26 -9.76 1.31
N ASP A 238 20.32 -11.02 1.78
CA ASP A 238 20.60 -12.21 0.95
C ASP A 238 19.29 -12.67 0.29
N VAL A 239 19.12 -12.35 -0.98
CA VAL A 239 17.83 -12.49 -1.68
C VAL A 239 17.78 -13.76 -2.52
N THR A 240 16.69 -14.52 -2.37
CA THR A 240 16.32 -15.61 -3.26
C THR A 240 14.97 -15.32 -3.91
N MET A 241 14.90 -15.33 -5.25
CA MET A 241 13.66 -15.18 -6.00
C MET A 241 13.16 -16.54 -6.48
N LEU A 242 11.91 -16.87 -6.13
CA LEU A 242 11.23 -18.15 -6.39
C LEU A 242 10.10 -17.97 -7.41
N PHE A 243 10.24 -18.67 -8.53
CA PHE A 243 9.48 -18.63 -9.78
C PHE A 243 8.84 -19.92 -10.33
N PRO A 244 7.54 -20.03 -10.64
CA PRO A 244 7.08 -21.19 -11.42
C PRO A 244 7.49 -21.13 -12.89
N GLU A 245 7.65 -19.94 -13.47
CA GLU A 245 7.95 -19.82 -14.89
C GLU A 245 9.42 -20.13 -15.23
N ALA A 246 9.67 -20.44 -16.50
CA ALA A 246 11.01 -20.75 -16.99
C ALA A 246 11.98 -19.56 -16.89
N SER A 247 11.46 -18.34 -16.99
CA SER A 247 12.25 -17.10 -16.90
C SER A 247 11.45 -15.95 -16.30
N VAL A 248 12.15 -14.89 -15.90
CA VAL A 248 11.52 -13.66 -15.40
C VAL A 248 10.68 -12.96 -16.48
N MET A 249 9.70 -12.15 -16.04
CA MET A 249 8.81 -11.35 -16.89
C MET A 249 8.19 -12.13 -18.08
N PRO A 250 7.59 -13.31 -17.84
CA PRO A 250 7.16 -14.25 -18.88
C PRO A 250 6.02 -13.71 -19.77
N ARG A 251 5.35 -12.63 -19.35
CA ARG A 251 4.26 -11.98 -20.10
C ARG A 251 4.73 -10.88 -21.06
N LEU A 252 6.02 -10.56 -21.07
CA LEU A 252 6.55 -9.44 -21.87
C LEU A 252 7.93 -9.73 -22.46
N PHE A 253 8.86 -10.29 -21.67
CA PHE A 253 10.23 -10.49 -22.13
C PHE A 253 10.34 -11.68 -23.08
N THR A 254 11.19 -11.51 -24.10
CA THR A 254 11.71 -12.63 -24.86
C THR A 254 12.76 -13.38 -24.02
N PRO A 255 13.10 -14.64 -24.37
CA PRO A 255 14.12 -15.39 -23.64
C PRO A 255 15.48 -14.67 -23.54
N GLU A 256 15.89 -13.96 -24.59
CA GLU A 256 17.15 -13.21 -24.64
C GLU A 256 17.17 -12.04 -23.64
N ILE A 257 16.07 -11.27 -23.59
CA ILE A 257 15.92 -10.17 -22.63
C ILE A 257 15.89 -10.73 -21.21
N ALA A 258 15.14 -11.81 -20.98
CA ALA A 258 15.06 -12.44 -19.66
C ALA A 258 16.44 -12.94 -19.20
N ALA A 259 17.19 -13.63 -20.07
CA ALA A 259 18.55 -14.10 -19.76
C ALA A 259 19.48 -12.95 -19.37
N HIS A 260 19.44 -11.83 -20.10
CA HIS A 260 20.24 -10.64 -19.77
C HIS A 260 19.97 -10.13 -18.36
N TYR A 261 18.70 -9.99 -17.97
CA TYR A 261 18.35 -9.57 -16.61
C TYR A 261 18.72 -10.64 -15.58
N GLU A 262 18.47 -11.92 -15.84
CA GLU A 262 18.82 -12.99 -14.89
C GLU A 262 20.32 -13.04 -14.61
N GLU A 263 21.17 -12.85 -15.62
CA GLU A 263 22.61 -12.70 -15.47
C GLU A 263 22.97 -11.49 -14.61
N ALA A 264 22.32 -10.34 -14.83
CA ALA A 264 22.53 -9.14 -14.04
C ALA A 264 22.15 -9.34 -12.55
N TYR A 265 21.03 -10.01 -12.26
CA TYR A 265 20.62 -10.35 -10.89
C TYR A 265 21.61 -11.31 -10.22
N LYS A 266 22.02 -12.38 -10.92
CA LYS A 266 23.02 -13.35 -10.43
C LYS A 266 24.35 -12.66 -10.15
N ALA A 267 24.80 -11.76 -11.02
CA ALA A 267 26.04 -10.99 -10.84
C ALA A 267 25.99 -10.04 -9.62
N LYS A 268 24.80 -9.66 -9.16
CA LYS A 268 24.57 -8.90 -7.92
C LYS A 268 24.32 -9.78 -6.70
N GLY A 269 24.44 -11.11 -6.84
CA GLY A 269 24.30 -12.07 -5.75
C GLY A 269 22.87 -12.50 -5.45
N VAL A 270 21.89 -12.12 -6.28
CA VAL A 270 20.51 -12.60 -6.13
C VAL A 270 20.40 -14.03 -6.66
N LYS A 271 19.88 -14.94 -5.85
CA LYS A 271 19.68 -16.35 -6.21
C LYS A 271 18.35 -16.50 -6.94
N LEU A 272 18.37 -17.13 -8.11
CA LEU A 272 17.17 -17.36 -8.91
C LEU A 272 16.79 -18.84 -8.86
N LEU A 273 15.55 -19.11 -8.47
CA LEU A 273 14.96 -20.44 -8.42
C LEU A 273 13.71 -20.46 -9.33
N ASN A 274 13.96 -20.49 -10.63
CA ASN A 274 12.99 -20.66 -11.72
C ASN A 274 12.76 -22.14 -12.05
N ASP A 275 11.86 -22.49 -12.98
CA ASP A 275 11.64 -23.87 -13.51
C ASP A 275 10.61 -24.72 -12.72
N GLY A 276 9.33 -24.32 -12.77
CA GLY A 276 8.20 -25.09 -12.25
C GLY A 276 8.04 -25.07 -10.73
N ARG A 277 8.79 -24.21 -10.03
CA ARG A 277 8.80 -24.17 -8.57
C ARG A 277 7.64 -23.38 -8.01
N LEU A 278 6.73 -24.07 -7.33
CA LEU A 278 5.58 -23.47 -6.65
C LEU A 278 5.84 -23.34 -5.15
N CYS A 279 5.41 -22.22 -4.57
CA CYS A 279 5.36 -22.05 -3.12
C CYS A 279 4.21 -22.92 -2.56
N GLU A 280 4.56 -24.02 -1.91
CA GLU A 280 3.62 -25.01 -1.37
C GLU A 280 3.26 -24.75 0.10
N ALA A 281 4.16 -24.13 0.87
CA ALA A 281 3.89 -23.72 2.24
C ALA A 281 4.85 -22.61 2.69
N PHE A 282 4.42 -21.79 3.64
CA PHE A 282 5.30 -20.96 4.46
C PHE A 282 5.62 -21.69 5.76
N LEU A 283 6.87 -21.63 6.19
CA LEU A 283 7.39 -22.40 7.31
C LEU A 283 7.46 -21.54 8.57
N ASP A 284 6.89 -22.02 9.68
CA ASP A 284 6.86 -21.34 10.97
C ASP A 284 8.18 -21.52 11.74
N ASP A 285 8.68 -20.44 12.33
CA ASP A 285 9.82 -20.42 13.25
C ASP A 285 9.50 -20.96 14.66
N GLY A 286 8.22 -21.22 14.94
CA GLY A 286 7.69 -21.67 16.23
C GLY A 286 7.20 -20.53 17.11
N SER A 287 7.37 -19.27 16.68
CA SER A 287 6.87 -18.06 17.33
C SER A 287 5.74 -17.38 16.55
N GLY A 288 5.30 -17.99 15.43
CA GLY A 288 4.29 -17.43 14.53
C GLY A 288 4.86 -16.48 13.48
N ALA A 289 6.16 -16.54 13.21
CA ALA A 289 6.82 -15.79 12.15
C ALA A 289 7.41 -16.74 11.08
N VAL A 290 7.55 -16.24 9.86
CA VAL A 290 8.09 -17.03 8.76
C VAL A 290 9.61 -17.24 8.91
N LYS A 291 10.07 -18.48 8.77
CA LYS A 291 11.50 -18.83 8.65
C LYS A 291 11.91 -19.30 7.26
N GLY A 292 10.95 -19.47 6.35
CA GLY A 292 11.23 -19.93 5.01
C GLY A 292 9.99 -20.33 4.21
N VAL A 293 10.25 -20.86 3.03
CA VAL A 293 9.25 -21.35 2.08
C VAL A 293 9.56 -22.79 1.72
N MET A 294 8.54 -23.64 1.77
CA MET A 294 8.56 -24.94 1.11
C MET A 294 8.17 -24.76 -0.34
N PHE A 295 8.98 -25.29 -1.25
CA PHE A 295 8.66 -25.34 -2.67
C PHE A 295 8.71 -26.76 -3.20
N CYS A 296 8.04 -26.98 -4.33
CA CYS A 296 8.05 -28.25 -5.04
C CYS A 296 8.73 -28.07 -6.40
N LYS A 297 9.68 -28.95 -6.74
CA LYS A 297 10.20 -29.12 -8.11
C LYS A 297 10.05 -30.58 -8.49
N GLU A 298 9.38 -30.88 -9.62
CA GLU A 298 9.23 -32.26 -10.12
C GLU A 298 8.71 -33.23 -9.04
N HIS A 299 7.72 -32.80 -8.24
CA HIS A 299 7.16 -33.54 -7.09
C HIS A 299 8.10 -33.77 -5.90
N VAL A 300 9.31 -33.20 -5.91
CA VAL A 300 10.23 -33.21 -4.78
C VAL A 300 10.11 -31.91 -4.00
N LYS A 301 9.87 -32.04 -2.70
CA LYS A 301 9.77 -30.91 -1.77
C LYS A 301 11.15 -30.51 -1.26
N ALA A 302 11.40 -29.20 -1.22
CA ALA A 302 12.62 -28.62 -0.67
C ALA A 302 12.31 -27.27 -0.02
N GLU A 303 13.21 -26.83 0.86
CA GLU A 303 13.02 -25.61 1.67
C GLU A 303 14.01 -24.52 1.27
N ILE A 304 13.55 -23.27 1.33
CA ILE A 304 14.39 -22.07 1.23
C ILE A 304 14.21 -21.31 2.54
N GLU A 305 15.30 -21.08 3.25
CA GLU A 305 15.29 -20.26 4.45
C GLU A 305 15.11 -18.78 4.11
N GLY A 306 14.28 -18.07 4.87
CA GLY A 306 14.07 -16.62 4.76
C GLY A 306 13.26 -16.08 5.93
N GLN A 307 13.78 -15.05 6.59
CA GLN A 307 13.14 -14.40 7.74
C GLN A 307 12.08 -13.36 7.34
N LEU A 308 11.99 -13.05 6.06
CA LEU A 308 10.96 -12.23 5.44
C LEU A 308 10.66 -12.79 4.06
N VAL A 309 9.36 -12.85 3.73
CA VAL A 309 8.89 -13.29 2.42
C VAL A 309 8.07 -12.19 1.77
N VAL A 310 8.36 -11.88 0.50
CA VAL A 310 7.53 -10.96 -0.30
C VAL A 310 6.81 -11.74 -1.38
N VAL A 311 5.50 -11.58 -1.47
CA VAL A 311 4.65 -12.22 -2.48
C VAL A 311 4.29 -11.20 -3.57
N GLY A 312 4.81 -11.43 -4.78
CA GLY A 312 4.62 -10.60 -5.97
C GLY A 312 4.08 -11.41 -7.16
N VAL A 313 3.01 -12.17 -6.94
CA VAL A 313 2.46 -13.16 -7.90
C VAL A 313 1.34 -12.63 -8.80
N GLY A 314 1.25 -11.30 -8.95
CA GLY A 314 0.26 -10.62 -9.77
C GLY A 314 -0.81 -9.89 -8.97
N ALA A 315 -1.80 -9.36 -9.67
CA ALA A 315 -2.84 -8.51 -9.12
C ALA A 315 -4.20 -8.83 -9.76
N ARG A 316 -5.29 -8.49 -9.06
CA ARG A 316 -6.67 -8.70 -9.53
C ARG A 316 -7.45 -7.38 -9.53
N PRO A 317 -8.20 -7.04 -10.58
CA PRO A 317 -9.06 -5.86 -10.61
C PRO A 317 -10.13 -5.85 -9.51
N ASN A 318 -10.29 -4.70 -8.84
CA ASN A 318 -11.26 -4.47 -7.76
C ASN A 318 -12.65 -4.12 -8.31
N VAL A 319 -13.31 -5.11 -8.94
CA VAL A 319 -14.63 -4.94 -9.59
C VAL A 319 -15.79 -5.52 -8.77
N ALA A 320 -15.50 -6.15 -7.63
CA ALA A 320 -16.48 -6.92 -6.86
C ALA A 320 -17.72 -6.14 -6.44
N LEU A 321 -17.57 -4.84 -6.14
CA LEU A 321 -18.68 -3.99 -5.69
C LEU A 321 -19.72 -3.73 -6.79
N VAL A 322 -19.36 -3.86 -8.07
CA VAL A 322 -20.18 -3.38 -9.20
C VAL A 322 -20.43 -4.42 -10.30
N LYS A 323 -19.60 -5.47 -10.39
CA LYS A 323 -19.64 -6.44 -11.50
C LYS A 323 -20.99 -7.15 -11.66
N ASP A 324 -21.71 -7.37 -10.57
CA ASP A 324 -22.98 -8.11 -10.56
C ASP A 324 -24.21 -7.18 -10.75
N GLN A 325 -23.99 -5.90 -11.11
CA GLN A 325 -25.03 -4.89 -11.28
C GLN A 325 -25.31 -4.55 -12.77
N GLY A 326 -25.18 -5.53 -13.66
CA GLY A 326 -25.45 -5.38 -15.09
C GLY A 326 -24.34 -4.68 -15.89
N LEU A 327 -23.15 -4.52 -15.31
CA LEU A 327 -21.95 -4.08 -16.03
C LEU A 327 -21.34 -5.25 -16.81
N LYS A 328 -20.98 -5.02 -18.07
CA LYS A 328 -20.24 -6.01 -18.87
C LYS A 328 -18.82 -6.17 -18.33
N THR A 329 -18.32 -7.40 -18.29
CA THR A 329 -16.95 -7.73 -17.85
C THR A 329 -16.22 -8.57 -18.89
N ALA A 330 -14.91 -8.37 -19.00
CA ALA A 330 -14.00 -9.13 -19.87
C ALA A 330 -12.58 -9.04 -19.28
N GLU A 331 -11.77 -10.09 -19.46
CA GLU A 331 -10.37 -10.12 -18.98
C GLU A 331 -10.19 -9.73 -17.50
N GLY A 332 -11.21 -9.99 -16.68
CA GLY A 332 -11.24 -9.63 -15.25
C GLY A 332 -11.59 -8.16 -14.94
N GLY A 333 -11.71 -7.29 -15.95
CA GLY A 333 -12.10 -5.89 -15.82
C GLY A 333 -13.55 -5.59 -16.25
N LEU A 334 -13.94 -4.32 -16.12
CA LEU A 334 -15.18 -3.74 -16.63
C LEU A 334 -14.99 -3.34 -18.09
N VAL A 335 -15.84 -3.83 -18.98
CA VAL A 335 -15.79 -3.47 -20.40
C VAL A 335 -16.18 -2.01 -20.55
N VAL A 336 -15.35 -1.26 -21.28
CA VAL A 336 -15.59 0.14 -21.61
C VAL A 336 -15.43 0.42 -23.11
N ASP A 337 -16.01 1.51 -23.59
CA ASP A 337 -15.77 2.01 -24.94
C ASP A 337 -14.50 2.89 -25.03
N GLY A 338 -14.23 3.46 -26.22
CA GLY A 338 -13.07 4.33 -26.44
C GLY A 338 -13.07 5.64 -25.63
N SER A 339 -14.20 6.00 -25.01
CA SER A 339 -14.34 7.13 -24.09
C SER A 339 -14.28 6.72 -22.61
N MET A 340 -13.97 5.45 -22.34
CA MET A 340 -13.96 4.83 -21.00
C MET A 340 -15.36 4.70 -20.37
N ALA A 341 -16.43 4.84 -21.16
CA ALA A 341 -17.80 4.66 -20.68
C ALA A 341 -18.13 3.17 -20.57
N THR A 342 -18.79 2.79 -19.47
CA THR A 342 -19.25 1.42 -19.25
C THR A 342 -20.59 1.16 -19.95
N SER A 343 -21.17 -0.04 -19.79
CA SER A 343 -22.54 -0.31 -20.25
C SER A 343 -23.63 0.41 -19.47
N ALA A 344 -23.32 1.05 -18.33
CA ALA A 344 -24.27 1.85 -17.55
C ALA A 344 -24.12 3.36 -17.87
N PRO A 345 -25.22 4.08 -18.19
CA PRO A 345 -25.16 5.50 -18.50
C PRO A 345 -24.58 6.35 -17.36
N GLY A 346 -23.64 7.24 -17.68
CA GLY A 346 -22.99 8.10 -16.70
C GLY A 346 -22.06 7.36 -15.73
N VAL A 347 -21.69 6.11 -16.03
CA VAL A 347 -20.71 5.35 -15.25
C VAL A 347 -19.51 5.01 -16.13
N TYR A 348 -18.33 5.38 -15.65
CA TYR A 348 -17.05 5.22 -16.33
C TYR A 348 -16.14 4.33 -15.51
N ALA A 349 -15.20 3.65 -16.16
CA ALA A 349 -14.15 2.88 -15.48
C ALA A 349 -12.79 3.18 -16.08
N VAL A 350 -11.79 3.43 -15.24
CA VAL A 350 -10.44 3.85 -15.66
C VAL A 350 -9.35 3.12 -14.89
N GLY A 351 -8.16 3.04 -15.49
CA GLY A 351 -7.01 2.35 -14.91
C GLY A 351 -7.17 0.83 -14.95
N ASP A 352 -6.57 0.13 -13.97
CA ASP A 352 -6.45 -1.34 -13.98
C ASP A 352 -7.79 -2.10 -14.06
N ILE A 353 -8.92 -1.45 -13.73
CA ILE A 353 -10.24 -2.09 -13.78
C ILE A 353 -10.91 -2.00 -15.14
N ALA A 354 -10.36 -1.27 -16.11
CA ALA A 354 -10.96 -1.08 -17.42
C ALA A 354 -10.45 -2.13 -18.42
N ALA A 355 -11.37 -2.91 -18.99
CA ALA A 355 -11.14 -3.72 -20.17
C ALA A 355 -11.52 -2.88 -21.40
N PHE A 356 -10.54 -2.16 -21.93
CA PHE A 356 -10.73 -1.16 -22.99
C PHE A 356 -10.27 -1.68 -24.36
N PRO A 357 -10.81 -1.15 -25.47
CA PRO A 357 -10.37 -1.54 -26.81
C PRO A 357 -8.94 -1.07 -27.07
N LEU A 358 -8.07 -2.01 -27.47
CA LEU A 358 -6.77 -1.70 -28.06
C LEU A 358 -7.00 -1.40 -29.54
N LEU A 359 -6.72 -0.17 -29.95
CA LEU A 359 -6.81 0.27 -31.35
C LEU A 359 -5.69 -0.33 -32.21
#